data_AF-A0A2V9C1F5-F1
#
_entry.id   AF-A0A2V9C1F5-F1
#
_cell.length_a   1.000
_cell.length_b   1.000
_cell.length_c   1.000
_cell.angle_alpha   90.00
_cell.angle_beta   90.00
_cell.angle_gamma   90.00
#
_symmetry.space_group_name_H-M   'P 1'
#
loop_
_entity.id
_entity.type
_entity.pdbx_description
1 polymer ?
#
loop_
_entity_poly.entity_id
_entity_poly.type
_entity_poly.pdbx_seq_one_letter_code
_entity_poly.pdbx_strand_id
1 'polypeptide(L)'
;MQFIAASLGVECEYCHVPRQMDKDDKKPKVTARKMINMMMAINKENFEGHREVTCYSCHRGSANPVATPIISADEPPHESAEGVKPGEPKPVLPPADQLLDKYLNAIGGSEALQKVISRVQKGTLIAFGGQHFPVDVYSKSPEKRLSVMHLANGDSVTAFDGKQGWLSVPGRVHMMSATENAAAGMDADLYFPLHVRTLYEKFRVDPGEKIDGHDTYLVVGHSEAQPPLRLYFDKESGLLLRLIRYAETPLGRNPTQIDYADYRDAKGLRVPFRWTLSRPGNQFTIQVEQLHQNVPVDDAKFAAPPPTQTAQKPPAP
;
A
#
# COMPACT_ATOMS: atom_id res chain seq x y z
N MET A 1 11.68 3.65 -7.55
CA MET A 1 12.70 2.57 -7.68
C MET A 1 12.31 1.27 -7.00
N GLN A 2 11.50 1.28 -5.93
CA GLN A 2 11.03 0.05 -5.26
C GLN A 2 10.41 -0.98 -6.23
N PHE A 3 9.55 -0.53 -7.14
CA PHE A 3 8.97 -1.41 -8.16
C PHE A 3 10.01 -2.12 -9.04
N ILE A 4 11.09 -1.42 -9.44
CA ILE A 4 12.17 -2.01 -10.25
C ILE A 4 12.96 -3.01 -9.41
N ALA A 5 13.36 -2.63 -8.20
CA ALA A 5 14.09 -3.50 -7.27
C ALA A 5 13.33 -4.81 -7.03
N ALA A 6 12.02 -4.70 -6.76
CA ALA A 6 11.14 -5.85 -6.59
C ALA A 6 10.95 -6.67 -7.87
N SER A 7 10.85 -6.00 -9.03
CA SER A 7 10.71 -6.69 -10.31
C SER A 7 11.93 -7.53 -10.67
N LEU A 8 13.13 -7.04 -10.34
CA LEU A 8 14.40 -7.67 -10.67
C LEU A 8 14.97 -8.50 -9.51
N GLY A 9 14.42 -8.43 -8.30
CA GLY A 9 14.98 -9.10 -7.11
C GLY A 9 16.38 -8.60 -6.75
N VAL A 10 16.65 -7.31 -6.91
CA VAL A 10 17.99 -6.71 -6.67
C VAL A 10 17.88 -5.45 -5.82
N GLU A 11 18.97 -5.15 -5.10
CA GLU A 11 19.10 -3.92 -4.32
C GLU A 11 19.51 -2.71 -5.18
N CYS A 12 19.30 -1.49 -4.65
CA CYS A 12 19.60 -0.25 -5.39
C CYS A 12 21.06 -0.17 -5.88
N GLU A 13 22.01 -0.69 -5.09
CA GLU A 13 23.44 -0.68 -5.43
C GLU A 13 23.81 -1.63 -6.56
N TYR A 14 22.92 -2.55 -6.97
CA TYR A 14 23.13 -3.36 -8.15
C TYR A 14 23.23 -2.49 -9.42
N CYS A 15 22.38 -1.47 -9.51
CA CYS A 15 22.32 -0.54 -10.64
C CYS A 15 23.04 0.78 -10.36
N HIS A 16 23.02 1.28 -9.13
CA HIS A 16 23.54 2.61 -8.83
C HIS A 16 24.92 2.59 -8.17
N VAL A 17 25.74 3.60 -8.49
CA VAL A 17 26.95 3.91 -7.73
C VAL A 17 26.50 4.61 -6.43
N PRO A 18 26.93 4.14 -5.24
CA PRO A 18 26.56 4.77 -3.98
C PRO A 18 26.83 6.27 -3.99
N ARG A 19 25.85 7.07 -3.54
CA ARG A 19 25.87 8.55 -3.51
C ARG A 19 25.99 9.25 -4.88
N GLN A 20 25.98 8.50 -5.97
CA GLN A 20 26.07 9.00 -7.36
C GLN A 20 25.01 8.32 -8.22
N MET A 21 23.75 8.42 -7.77
CA MET A 21 22.62 7.67 -8.34
C MET A 21 22.37 7.99 -9.81
N ASP A 22 22.79 9.15 -10.29
CA ASP A 22 22.53 9.61 -11.66
C ASP A 22 23.51 9.05 -12.68
N LYS A 23 24.70 8.61 -12.26
CA LYS A 23 25.73 8.08 -13.15
C LYS A 23 25.33 6.74 -13.77
N ASP A 24 25.65 6.56 -15.04
CA ASP A 24 25.38 5.34 -15.81
C ASP A 24 26.62 4.42 -15.87
N ASP A 25 27.55 4.57 -14.92
CA ASP A 25 28.82 3.83 -14.87
C ASP A 25 28.64 2.30 -14.74
N LYS A 26 27.52 1.85 -14.17
CA LYS A 26 27.20 0.44 -14.00
C LYS A 26 26.42 -0.09 -15.21
N LYS A 27 27.00 -1.09 -15.89
CA LYS A 27 26.36 -1.81 -17.01
C LYS A 27 24.92 -2.27 -16.71
N PRO A 28 24.58 -2.77 -15.50
CA PRO A 28 23.19 -3.08 -15.15
C PRO A 28 22.23 -1.90 -15.35
N LYS A 29 22.60 -0.67 -14.98
CA LYS A 29 21.74 0.51 -15.14
C LYS A 29 21.55 0.89 -16.61
N VAL A 30 22.62 0.86 -17.40
CA VAL A 30 22.54 1.08 -18.86
C VAL A 30 21.62 0.03 -19.51
N THR A 31 21.73 -1.21 -19.08
CA THR A 31 20.88 -2.31 -19.58
C THR A 31 19.43 -2.11 -19.16
N ALA A 32 19.16 -1.75 -17.90
CA ALA A 32 17.82 -1.47 -17.40
C ALA A 32 17.13 -0.35 -18.19
N ARG A 33 17.84 0.71 -18.59
CA ARG A 33 17.30 1.76 -19.48
C ARG A 33 16.86 1.21 -20.83
N LYS A 34 17.64 0.31 -21.44
CA LYS A 34 17.26 -0.36 -22.70
C LYS A 34 16.01 -1.22 -22.50
N MET A 35 15.92 -1.94 -21.38
CA MET A 35 14.75 -2.75 -21.06
C MET A 35 13.49 -1.90 -20.82
N ILE A 36 13.62 -0.73 -20.20
CA ILE A 36 12.51 0.22 -20.05
C ILE A 36 12.00 0.66 -21.43
N ASN A 37 12.90 1.05 -22.34
CA ASN A 37 12.52 1.43 -23.70
C ASN A 37 11.84 0.28 -24.45
N MET A 38 12.36 -0.94 -24.33
CA MET A 38 11.77 -2.13 -24.93
C MET A 38 10.38 -2.42 -24.38
N MET A 39 10.20 -2.39 -23.06
CA MET A 39 8.90 -2.57 -22.41
C MET A 39 7.90 -1.50 -22.85
N MET A 40 8.30 -0.24 -22.91
CA MET A 40 7.46 0.86 -23.39
C MET A 40 7.08 0.67 -24.86
N ALA A 41 8.03 0.24 -25.70
CA ALA A 41 7.77 -0.06 -27.11
C ALA A 41 6.78 -1.22 -27.28
N ILE A 42 6.95 -2.32 -26.54
CA ILE A 42 6.03 -3.47 -26.57
C ILE A 42 4.59 -3.04 -26.26
N ASN A 43 4.40 -2.27 -25.18
CA ASN A 43 3.07 -1.75 -24.82
C ASN A 43 2.48 -0.84 -25.90
N LYS A 44 3.30 0.07 -26.44
CA LYS A 44 2.87 1.00 -27.47
C LYS A 44 2.48 0.28 -28.77
N GLU A 45 3.28 -0.67 -29.20
CA GLU A 45 3.15 -1.31 -30.52
C GLU A 45 2.13 -2.44 -30.53
N ASN A 46 1.92 -3.12 -29.40
CA ASN A 46 1.11 -4.35 -29.36
C ASN A 46 -0.15 -4.25 -28.49
N PHE A 47 -0.25 -3.22 -27.66
CA PHE A 47 -1.34 -3.09 -26.67
C PHE A 47 -1.98 -1.70 -26.71
N GLU A 48 -1.91 -1.00 -27.85
CA GLU A 48 -2.50 0.34 -28.04
C GLU A 48 -2.00 1.38 -27.02
N GLY A 49 -0.80 1.15 -26.46
CA GLY A 49 -0.23 1.98 -25.39
C GLY A 49 -0.73 1.63 -23.97
N HIS A 50 -1.66 0.68 -23.83
CA HIS A 50 -2.05 0.14 -22.53
C HIS A 50 -0.89 -0.65 -21.90
N ARG A 51 -0.72 -0.49 -20.58
CA ARG A 51 0.38 -1.11 -19.82
C ARG A 51 0.03 -2.55 -19.44
N GLU A 52 0.27 -3.47 -20.37
CA GLU A 52 0.10 -4.92 -20.21
C GLU A 52 1.43 -5.61 -19.83
N VAL A 53 2.55 -5.17 -20.40
CA VAL A 53 3.90 -5.67 -20.12
C VAL A 53 4.61 -4.74 -19.15
N THR A 54 5.14 -5.29 -18.05
CA THR A 54 5.91 -4.56 -17.04
C THR A 54 7.27 -5.23 -16.82
N CYS A 55 8.16 -4.60 -16.05
CA CYS A 55 9.40 -5.25 -15.62
C CYS A 55 9.13 -6.60 -14.93
N TYR A 56 8.09 -6.66 -14.09
CA TYR A 56 7.71 -7.88 -13.38
C TYR A 56 7.19 -8.98 -14.33
N SER A 57 6.51 -8.61 -15.42
CA SER A 57 6.02 -9.57 -16.42
C SER A 57 7.14 -10.44 -17.00
N CYS A 58 8.33 -9.87 -17.19
CA CYS A 58 9.50 -10.60 -17.71
C CYS A 58 10.41 -11.15 -16.61
N HIS A 59 10.69 -10.36 -15.57
CA HIS A 59 11.73 -10.70 -14.58
C HIS A 59 11.22 -11.54 -13.41
N ARG A 60 9.96 -11.35 -12.99
CA ARG A 60 9.32 -12.11 -11.91
C ARG A 60 10.16 -12.22 -10.61
N GLY A 61 10.88 -11.16 -10.26
CA GLY A 61 11.76 -11.12 -9.08
C GLY A 61 13.16 -11.67 -9.31
N SER A 62 13.59 -11.90 -10.56
CA SER A 62 14.94 -12.34 -10.91
C SER A 62 15.69 -11.28 -11.73
N ALA A 63 17.00 -11.14 -11.50
CA ALA A 63 17.82 -10.15 -12.18
C ALA A 63 17.85 -10.37 -13.71
N ASN A 64 17.63 -11.62 -14.14
CA ASN A 64 17.50 -12.01 -15.54
C ASN A 64 16.17 -12.74 -15.77
N PRO A 65 15.44 -12.44 -16.86
CA PRO A 65 14.23 -13.18 -17.22
C PRO A 65 14.53 -14.67 -17.43
N VAL A 66 13.62 -15.53 -16.98
CA VAL A 66 13.72 -16.98 -17.19
C VAL A 66 13.15 -17.30 -18.58
N ALA A 67 14.03 -17.59 -19.54
CA ALA A 67 13.65 -17.82 -20.94
C ALA A 67 13.23 -19.28 -21.25
N THR A 68 13.49 -20.19 -20.31
CA THR A 68 13.22 -21.63 -20.44
C THR A 68 12.12 -22.05 -19.45
N PRO A 69 11.05 -22.71 -19.90
CA PRO A 69 10.04 -23.27 -19.01
C PRO A 69 10.67 -24.24 -17.99
N ILE A 70 10.25 -24.15 -16.73
CA ILE A 70 10.70 -25.05 -15.65
C ILE A 70 9.89 -26.36 -15.76
N ILE A 71 10.56 -27.51 -15.85
CA ILE A 71 9.94 -28.81 -16.18
C ILE A 71 9.63 -29.68 -14.95
N SER A 72 10.22 -29.42 -13.77
CA SER A 72 9.87 -30.12 -12.51
C SER A 72 10.09 -29.25 -11.27
N ALA A 73 9.11 -29.30 -10.37
CA ALA A 73 8.93 -28.43 -9.21
C ALA A 73 9.54 -29.00 -7.93
N ASP A 74 10.43 -28.23 -7.31
CA ASP A 74 10.62 -28.26 -5.84
C ASP A 74 10.55 -26.84 -5.24
N GLU A 75 9.86 -25.92 -5.93
CA GLU A 75 9.43 -24.63 -5.38
C GLU A 75 8.04 -24.30 -5.94
N PRO A 76 7.07 -23.86 -5.12
CA PRO A 76 5.73 -23.54 -5.58
C PRO A 76 5.76 -22.22 -6.37
N PRO A 77 5.39 -22.22 -7.66
CA PRO A 77 5.16 -20.98 -8.39
C PRO A 77 3.88 -20.34 -7.88
N HIS A 78 3.93 -19.04 -7.59
CA HIS A 78 2.74 -18.22 -7.35
C HIS A 78 1.70 -18.44 -8.45
N GLU A 79 0.52 -18.90 -8.04
CA GLU A 79 -0.69 -18.94 -8.85
C GLU A 79 -0.96 -17.53 -9.40
N SER A 80 -0.67 -17.35 -10.68
CA SER A 80 -1.49 -16.48 -11.51
C SER A 80 -2.92 -17.00 -11.41
N ALA A 81 -3.87 -16.13 -11.06
CA ALA A 81 -5.30 -16.44 -11.13
C ALA A 81 -5.60 -17.16 -12.45
N GLU A 82 -5.96 -18.43 -12.32
CA GLU A 82 -6.05 -19.41 -13.38
C GLU A 82 -7.12 -19.06 -14.41
N GLY A 83 -6.92 -19.60 -15.61
CA GLY A 83 -8.01 -19.87 -16.53
C GLY A 83 -9.09 -20.70 -15.86
N VAL A 84 -10.32 -20.21 -15.93
CA VAL A 84 -11.52 -20.95 -15.56
C VAL A 84 -11.62 -22.19 -16.43
N LYS A 85 -11.63 -23.39 -15.82
CA LYS A 85 -12.08 -24.61 -16.49
C LYS A 85 -13.55 -24.41 -16.91
N PRO A 86 -13.92 -24.57 -18.20
CA PRO A 86 -15.32 -24.44 -18.60
C PRO A 86 -16.14 -25.61 -18.00
N GLY A 87 -17.06 -25.32 -17.08
CA GLY A 87 -18.09 -26.30 -16.67
C GLY A 87 -18.48 -26.33 -15.20
N GLU A 88 -17.73 -25.70 -14.28
CA GLU A 88 -18.19 -25.60 -12.88
C GLU A 88 -19.22 -24.47 -12.72
N PRO A 89 -20.36 -24.71 -12.05
CA PRO A 89 -21.32 -23.65 -11.75
C PRO A 89 -20.62 -22.59 -10.89
N LYS A 90 -20.58 -21.34 -11.38
CA LYS A 90 -20.02 -20.23 -10.63
C LYS A 90 -20.73 -20.14 -9.27
N PRO A 91 -19.99 -20.11 -8.14
CA PRO A 91 -20.60 -19.92 -6.85
C PRO A 91 -21.44 -18.64 -6.86
N VAL A 92 -22.66 -18.71 -6.34
CA VAL A 92 -23.51 -17.52 -6.16
C VAL A 92 -22.92 -16.71 -5.03
N LEU A 93 -22.25 -15.62 -5.37
CA LEU A 93 -21.61 -14.72 -4.40
C LEU A 93 -22.57 -13.61 -3.96
N PRO A 94 -22.47 -13.13 -2.71
CA PRO A 94 -23.21 -11.95 -2.27
C PRO A 94 -22.90 -10.73 -3.14
N PRO A 95 -23.87 -9.81 -3.36
CA PRO A 95 -23.60 -8.51 -3.96
C PRO A 95 -22.56 -7.74 -3.16
N ALA A 96 -21.71 -6.96 -3.84
CA ALA A 96 -20.68 -6.16 -3.18
C ALA A 96 -21.27 -5.19 -2.14
N ASP A 97 -22.42 -4.60 -2.44
CA ASP A 97 -23.10 -3.68 -1.53
C ASP A 97 -23.46 -4.34 -0.20
N GLN A 98 -23.91 -5.59 -0.23
CA GLN A 98 -24.23 -6.34 0.96
C GLN A 98 -22.99 -6.57 1.83
N LEU A 99 -21.83 -6.83 1.21
CA LEU A 99 -20.57 -7.04 1.95
C LEU A 99 -20.02 -5.74 2.55
N LEU A 100 -20.08 -4.64 1.80
CA LEU A 100 -19.70 -3.31 2.27
C LEU A 100 -20.61 -2.84 3.43
N ASP A 101 -21.92 -3.07 3.33
CA ASP A 101 -22.87 -2.74 4.40
C ASP A 101 -22.69 -3.64 5.61
N LYS A 102 -22.43 -4.94 5.40
CA LYS A 102 -22.10 -5.87 6.48
C LYS A 102 -20.86 -5.39 7.24
N TYR A 103 -19.82 -4.96 6.52
CA TYR A 103 -18.62 -4.40 7.14
C TYR A 103 -18.93 -3.12 7.93
N LEU A 104 -19.64 -2.18 7.34
CA LEU A 104 -20.02 -0.92 7.99
C LEU A 104 -20.80 -1.20 9.29
N ASN A 105 -21.73 -2.15 9.27
CA ASN A 105 -22.48 -2.55 10.45
C ASN A 105 -21.59 -3.26 11.49
N ALA A 106 -20.70 -4.16 11.05
CA ALA A 106 -19.77 -4.89 11.92
C ALA A 106 -18.81 -3.96 12.67
N ILE A 107 -18.44 -2.81 12.09
CA ILE A 107 -17.59 -1.82 12.76
C ILE A 107 -18.35 -0.87 13.69
N GLY A 108 -19.69 -0.89 13.70
CA GLY A 108 -20.54 -0.06 14.57
C GLY A 108 -21.45 0.93 13.85
N GLY A 109 -21.48 0.92 12.51
CA GLY A 109 -22.42 1.69 11.69
C GLY A 109 -21.99 3.13 11.38
N SER A 110 -22.66 3.74 10.39
CA SER A 110 -22.35 5.09 9.89
C SER A 110 -22.40 6.16 10.99
N GLU A 111 -23.45 6.13 11.83
CA GLU A 111 -23.67 7.18 12.84
C GLU A 111 -22.56 7.20 13.89
N ALA A 112 -22.13 6.03 14.38
CA ALA A 112 -21.04 5.94 15.33
C ALA A 112 -19.71 6.35 14.68
N LEU A 113 -19.47 5.95 13.43
CA LEU A 113 -18.25 6.25 12.71
C LEU A 113 -18.08 7.75 12.47
N GLN A 114 -19.14 8.43 12.02
CA GLN A 114 -19.14 9.87 11.73
C GLN A 114 -18.96 10.75 12.98
N LYS A 115 -19.20 10.21 14.19
CA LYS A 115 -18.89 10.90 15.45
C LYS A 115 -17.39 10.95 15.76
N VAL A 116 -16.56 10.20 15.03
CA VAL A 116 -15.10 10.17 15.24
C VAL A 116 -14.41 11.25 14.42
N ILE A 117 -14.09 12.37 15.04
CA ILE A 117 -13.40 13.49 14.38
C ILE A 117 -11.88 13.43 14.56
N SER A 118 -11.40 12.67 15.54
CA SER A 118 -9.98 12.47 15.80
C SER A 118 -9.70 11.16 16.49
N ARG A 119 -8.47 10.67 16.33
CA ARG A 119 -7.97 9.45 16.97
C ARG A 119 -6.50 9.61 17.31
N VAL A 120 -6.12 9.21 18.52
CA VAL A 120 -4.74 9.10 18.96
C VAL A 120 -4.50 7.67 19.39
N GLN A 121 -3.48 7.05 18.83
CA GLN A 121 -3.08 5.68 19.11
C GLN A 121 -1.62 5.67 19.54
N LYS A 122 -1.32 4.86 20.56
CA LYS A 122 0.04 4.57 20.99
C LYS A 122 0.27 3.08 20.95
N GLY A 123 1.49 2.68 20.65
CA GLY A 123 1.92 1.30 20.79
C GLY A 123 3.32 1.07 20.26
N THR A 124 3.50 -0.10 19.65
CA THR A 124 4.81 -0.58 19.22
C THR A 124 4.78 -0.90 17.72
N LEU A 125 5.74 -0.34 16.98
CA LEU A 125 6.07 -0.75 15.62
C LEU A 125 7.12 -1.87 15.68
N ILE A 126 6.82 -2.99 15.04
CA ILE A 126 7.69 -4.16 14.91
C ILE A 126 8.19 -4.18 13.47
N ALA A 127 9.46 -3.85 13.27
CA ALA A 127 10.09 -3.79 11.96
C ALA A 127 10.45 -5.19 11.43
N PHE A 128 10.63 -5.30 10.11
CA PHE A 128 11.22 -6.48 9.50
C PHE A 128 12.57 -6.80 10.14
N GLY A 129 12.72 -8.00 10.71
CA GLY A 129 13.89 -8.39 11.52
C GLY A 129 13.67 -8.33 13.04
N GLY A 130 12.46 -7.98 13.51
CA GLY A 130 12.04 -8.13 14.91
C GLY A 130 12.46 -6.98 15.84
N GLN A 131 12.93 -5.86 15.30
CA GLN A 131 13.21 -4.65 16.10
C GLN A 131 11.91 -3.94 16.47
N HIS A 132 11.84 -3.44 17.71
CA HIS A 132 10.65 -2.80 18.25
C HIS A 132 10.92 -1.30 18.49
N PHE A 133 9.99 -0.45 18.07
CA PHE A 133 10.07 1.00 18.23
C PHE A 133 8.74 1.54 18.75
N PRO A 134 8.73 2.44 19.75
CA PRO A 134 7.52 3.14 20.14
C PRO A 134 6.94 3.91 18.95
N VAL A 135 5.61 3.86 18.79
CA VAL A 135 4.91 4.57 17.71
C VAL A 135 3.68 5.29 18.25
N ASP A 136 3.55 6.55 17.87
CA ASP A 136 2.33 7.33 18.01
C ASP A 136 1.66 7.52 16.65
N VAL A 137 0.35 7.29 16.57
CA VAL A 137 -0.45 7.58 15.37
C VAL A 137 -1.56 8.56 15.71
N TYR A 138 -1.61 9.66 14.99
CA TYR A 138 -2.61 10.71 15.09
C TYR A 138 -3.44 10.72 13.81
N SER A 139 -4.76 10.86 13.95
CA SER A 139 -5.67 11.06 12.83
C SER A 139 -6.68 12.14 13.18
N LYS A 140 -7.03 12.98 12.21
CA LYS A 140 -7.99 14.06 12.36
C LYS A 140 -8.76 14.26 11.06
N SER A 141 -10.09 14.34 11.17
CA SER A 141 -10.96 14.59 10.04
C SER A 141 -10.92 16.07 9.61
N PRO A 142 -11.02 16.38 8.31
CA PRO A 142 -10.96 15.45 7.18
C PRO A 142 -9.51 15.05 6.84
N GLU A 143 -9.28 13.76 6.55
CA GLU A 143 -8.11 13.20 5.86
C GLU A 143 -6.72 13.65 6.36
N LYS A 144 -6.52 13.88 7.65
CA LYS A 144 -5.18 14.11 8.22
C LYS A 144 -4.70 12.90 8.99
N ARG A 145 -3.46 12.49 8.73
CA ARG A 145 -2.82 11.38 9.46
C ARG A 145 -1.34 11.63 9.65
N LEU A 146 -0.84 11.26 10.82
CA LEU A 146 0.57 11.34 11.21
C LEU A 146 0.93 10.07 11.97
N SER A 147 1.98 9.38 11.54
CA SER A 147 2.60 8.28 12.27
C SER A 147 4.02 8.70 12.63
N VAL A 148 4.37 8.65 13.90
CA VAL A 148 5.70 8.99 14.44
C VAL A 148 6.29 7.74 15.07
N MET A 149 7.32 7.18 14.44
CA MET A 149 8.13 6.09 14.97
C MET A 149 9.35 6.69 15.66
N HIS A 150 9.51 6.42 16.94
CA HIS A 150 10.58 6.98 17.76
C HIS A 150 11.85 6.12 17.67
N LEU A 151 12.88 6.62 16.99
CA LEU A 151 14.19 5.97 16.91
C LEU A 151 15.18 6.64 17.88
N ALA A 152 16.28 5.94 18.19
CA ALA A 152 17.32 6.47 19.07
C ALA A 152 17.99 7.75 18.54
N ASN A 153 18.01 7.95 17.22
CA ASN A 153 18.65 9.09 16.54
C ASN A 153 17.65 10.11 15.98
N GLY A 154 16.39 10.09 16.45
CA GLY A 154 15.33 11.00 16.04
C GLY A 154 14.16 10.28 15.36
N ASP A 155 13.07 10.99 15.14
CA ASP A 155 11.84 10.37 14.67
C ASP A 155 11.84 10.03 13.18
N SER A 156 11.23 8.90 12.84
CA SER A 156 10.73 8.63 11.50
C SER A 156 9.25 8.97 11.43
N VAL A 157 8.89 9.83 10.49
CA VAL A 157 7.53 10.36 10.33
C VAL A 157 6.98 9.93 8.99
N THR A 158 5.73 9.46 8.97
CA THR A 158 4.90 9.40 7.76
C THR A 158 3.65 10.23 8.02
N ALA A 159 3.38 11.21 7.16
CA ALA A 159 2.27 12.13 7.37
C ALA A 159 1.54 12.46 6.08
N PHE A 160 0.29 12.90 6.22
CA PHE A 160 -0.56 13.46 5.19
C PHE A 160 -1.44 14.53 5.83
N ASP A 161 -1.44 15.73 5.26
CA ASP A 161 -2.13 16.92 5.81
C ASP A 161 -3.52 17.16 5.22
N GLY A 162 -4.02 16.24 4.39
CA GLY A 162 -5.23 16.37 3.58
C GLY A 162 -4.96 16.77 2.12
N LYS A 163 -3.73 17.13 1.78
CA LYS A 163 -3.33 17.51 0.40
C LYS A 163 -1.99 16.93 -0.01
N GLN A 164 -1.00 17.02 0.86
CA GLN A 164 0.38 16.63 0.63
C GLN A 164 0.86 15.73 1.76
N GLY A 165 1.41 14.59 1.39
CA GLY A 165 2.08 13.68 2.30
C GLY A 165 3.59 13.77 2.22
N TRP A 166 4.26 13.33 3.28
CA TRP A 166 5.71 13.24 3.33
C TRP A 166 6.15 12.09 4.21
N LEU A 167 7.35 11.61 3.92
CA LEU A 167 8.12 10.74 4.79
C LEU A 167 9.34 11.49 5.26
N SER A 168 9.59 11.51 6.56
CA SER A 168 10.80 12.09 7.15
C SER A 168 11.53 11.02 7.95
N VAL A 169 12.85 11.05 7.86
CA VAL A 169 13.78 10.38 8.77
C VAL A 169 14.84 11.40 9.17
N PRO A 170 15.62 11.18 10.23
CA PRO A 170 16.67 12.11 10.62
C PRO A 170 17.57 12.49 9.43
N GLY A 171 17.57 13.77 9.06
CA GLY A 171 18.37 14.34 7.96
C GLY A 171 17.80 14.22 6.54
N ARG A 172 16.60 13.64 6.34
CA ARG A 172 16.00 13.52 5.00
C ARG A 172 14.47 13.60 5.03
N VAL A 173 13.93 14.46 4.18
CA VAL A 173 12.49 14.54 3.89
C VAL A 173 12.24 14.11 2.44
N HIS A 174 11.21 13.31 2.24
CA HIS A 174 10.69 12.93 0.93
C HIS A 174 9.22 13.33 0.83
N MET A 175 8.92 14.28 -0.05
CA MET A 175 7.55 14.63 -0.38
C MET A 175 6.95 13.55 -1.26
N MET A 176 5.74 13.10 -0.91
CA MET A 176 4.99 12.12 -1.68
C MET A 176 4.58 12.70 -3.04
N SER A 177 4.62 11.87 -4.08
CA SER A 177 4.05 12.15 -5.39
C SER A 177 2.52 12.17 -5.35
N ALA A 178 1.87 12.60 -6.45
CA ALA A 178 0.41 12.63 -6.55
C ALA A 178 -0.24 11.24 -6.33
N THR A 179 0.38 10.16 -6.84
CA THR A 179 -0.14 8.80 -6.69
C THR A 179 0.05 8.28 -5.26
N GLU A 180 1.13 8.67 -4.59
CA GLU A 180 1.34 8.39 -3.17
C GLU A 180 0.38 9.21 -2.28
N ASN A 181 0.11 10.47 -2.63
CA ASN A 181 -0.86 11.31 -1.91
C ASN A 181 -2.28 10.73 -1.98
N ALA A 182 -2.73 10.27 -3.15
CA ALA A 182 -4.03 9.62 -3.29
C ALA A 182 -4.16 8.38 -2.37
N ALA A 183 -3.10 7.58 -2.30
CA ALA A 183 -3.05 6.41 -1.44
C ALA A 183 -2.96 6.78 0.07
N ALA A 184 -2.26 7.87 0.40
CA ALA A 184 -2.17 8.39 1.77
C ALA A 184 -3.48 9.02 2.25
N GLY A 185 -4.25 9.65 1.35
CA GLY A 185 -5.58 10.16 1.64
C GLY A 185 -6.55 9.04 2.04
N MET A 186 -6.56 7.93 1.30
CA MET A 186 -7.36 6.74 1.64
C MET A 186 -7.00 6.18 3.03
N ASP A 187 -5.70 6.12 3.33
CA ASP A 187 -5.20 5.70 4.65
C ASP A 187 -5.53 6.69 5.79
N ALA A 188 -5.76 7.96 5.47
CA ALA A 188 -6.07 9.03 6.41
C ALA A 188 -7.58 9.25 6.61
N ASP A 189 -8.41 8.67 5.75
CA ASP A 189 -9.86 8.78 5.82
C ASP A 189 -10.44 7.93 6.97
N LEU A 190 -10.77 8.60 8.08
CA LEU A 190 -11.46 8.00 9.22
C LEU A 190 -12.83 7.40 8.85
N TYR A 191 -13.41 7.86 7.74
CA TYR A 191 -14.71 7.44 7.23
C TYR A 191 -14.59 6.55 5.99
N PHE A 192 -13.41 5.98 5.72
CA PHE A 192 -13.18 5.09 4.58
C PHE A 192 -14.27 4.01 4.38
N PRO A 193 -14.77 3.32 5.43
CA PRO A 193 -15.88 2.37 5.29
C PRO A 193 -17.16 2.95 4.64
N LEU A 194 -17.40 4.25 4.78
CA LEU A 194 -18.51 4.97 4.14
C LEU A 194 -18.13 5.48 2.76
N HIS A 195 -16.94 6.05 2.64
CA HIS A 195 -16.51 6.75 1.43
C HIS A 195 -16.00 5.80 0.33
N VAL A 196 -15.69 4.54 0.62
CA VAL A 196 -15.17 3.61 -0.40
C VAL A 196 -16.06 3.55 -1.65
N ARG A 197 -17.38 3.69 -1.49
CA ARG A 197 -18.38 3.71 -2.56
C ARG A 197 -18.31 4.95 -3.46
N THR A 198 -17.75 6.05 -2.97
CA THR A 198 -17.55 7.28 -3.77
C THR A 198 -16.21 7.27 -4.49
N LEU A 199 -15.26 6.43 -4.03
CA LEU A 199 -13.94 6.28 -4.62
C LEU A 199 -13.92 5.37 -5.85
N TYR A 200 -14.85 4.42 -5.95
CA TYR A 200 -14.90 3.44 -7.04
C TYR A 200 -16.29 3.34 -7.66
N GLU A 201 -16.33 3.19 -8.99
CA GLU A 201 -17.56 3.19 -9.78
C GLU A 201 -18.25 1.82 -9.80
N LYS A 202 -17.44 0.75 -9.76
CA LYS A 202 -17.91 -0.64 -9.85
C LYS A 202 -17.20 -1.50 -8.84
N PHE A 203 -17.95 -2.44 -8.26
CA PHE A 203 -17.40 -3.45 -7.36
C PHE A 203 -17.72 -4.84 -7.88
N ARG A 204 -16.69 -5.68 -7.91
CA ARG A 204 -16.79 -7.09 -8.29
C ARG A 204 -16.49 -7.95 -7.07
N VAL A 205 -17.23 -9.05 -6.90
CA VAL A 205 -17.03 -9.99 -5.80
C VAL A 205 -16.48 -11.30 -6.35
N ASP A 206 -15.45 -11.82 -5.68
CA ASP A 206 -14.82 -13.11 -5.92
C ASP A 206 -14.76 -13.92 -4.62
N PRO A 207 -14.53 -15.24 -4.70
CA PRO A 207 -14.01 -16.00 -3.57
C PRO A 207 -12.69 -15.38 -3.11
N GLY A 208 -12.55 -15.13 -1.81
CA GLY A 208 -11.29 -14.65 -1.23
C GLY A 208 -10.40 -15.81 -0.78
N GLU A 209 -9.14 -15.49 -0.48
CA GLU A 209 -8.21 -16.44 0.13
C GLU A 209 -8.51 -16.62 1.63
N LYS A 210 -7.99 -17.68 2.24
CA LYS A 210 -8.03 -17.84 3.70
C LYS A 210 -6.95 -16.95 4.33
N ILE A 211 -7.33 -16.11 5.29
CA ILE A 211 -6.43 -15.19 6.00
C ILE A 211 -6.46 -15.55 7.48
N ASP A 212 -5.33 -15.95 8.05
CA ASP A 212 -5.21 -16.35 9.47
C ASP A 212 -6.29 -17.35 9.93
N GLY A 213 -6.67 -18.29 9.05
CA GLY A 213 -7.70 -19.29 9.35
C GLY A 213 -9.12 -18.90 8.95
N HIS A 214 -9.37 -17.62 8.65
CA HIS A 214 -10.67 -17.07 8.27
C HIS A 214 -10.93 -17.19 6.77
N ASP A 215 -12.08 -17.73 6.40
CA ASP A 215 -12.56 -17.72 5.02
C ASP A 215 -13.05 -16.31 4.65
N THR A 216 -12.68 -15.80 3.48
CA THR A 216 -13.00 -14.42 3.07
C THR A 216 -13.79 -14.31 1.77
N TYR A 217 -14.46 -13.19 1.58
CA TYR A 217 -14.89 -12.70 0.27
C TYR A 217 -13.92 -11.61 -0.19
N LEU A 218 -13.51 -11.67 -1.46
CA LEU A 218 -12.74 -10.60 -2.09
C LEU A 218 -13.70 -9.65 -2.82
N VAL A 219 -13.68 -8.38 -2.44
CA VAL A 219 -14.34 -7.29 -3.15
C VAL A 219 -13.27 -6.47 -3.86
N VAL A 220 -13.40 -6.31 -5.18
CA VAL A 220 -12.50 -5.50 -6.01
C VAL A 220 -13.23 -4.26 -6.50
N GLY A 221 -12.78 -3.09 -6.04
CA GLY A 221 -13.23 -1.78 -6.52
C GLY A 221 -12.48 -1.39 -7.80
N HIS A 222 -13.23 -0.91 -8.80
CA HIS A 222 -12.74 -0.47 -10.09
C HIS A 222 -13.23 0.94 -10.42
N SER A 223 -12.34 1.77 -10.95
CA SER A 223 -12.64 3.06 -11.58
C SER A 223 -11.55 3.39 -12.60
N GLU A 224 -11.83 4.31 -13.51
CA GLU A 224 -10.84 4.77 -14.49
C GLU A 224 -9.81 5.73 -13.86
N ALA A 225 -10.22 6.45 -12.81
CA ALA A 225 -9.41 7.50 -12.18
C ALA A 225 -8.27 6.97 -11.29
N GLN A 226 -8.34 5.72 -10.82
CA GLN A 226 -7.36 5.18 -9.86
C GLN A 226 -7.18 3.65 -9.97
N PRO A 227 -6.04 3.11 -9.49
CA PRO A 227 -5.82 1.67 -9.46
C PRO A 227 -6.90 0.89 -8.72
N PRO A 228 -7.11 -0.39 -9.03
CA PRO A 228 -8.10 -1.21 -8.34
C PRO A 228 -7.77 -1.33 -6.85
N LEU A 229 -8.81 -1.39 -6.03
CA LEU A 229 -8.71 -1.66 -4.60
C LEU A 229 -9.21 -3.08 -4.34
N ARG A 230 -8.49 -3.84 -3.52
CA ARG A 230 -8.90 -5.19 -3.11
C ARG A 230 -9.19 -5.19 -1.62
N LEU A 231 -10.36 -5.66 -1.23
CA LEU A 231 -10.84 -5.73 0.14
C LEU A 231 -11.25 -7.17 0.44
N TYR A 232 -10.64 -7.76 1.47
CA TYR A 232 -10.93 -9.12 1.90
C TYR A 232 -11.75 -9.05 3.18
N PHE A 233 -13.03 -9.41 3.09
CA PHE A 233 -13.96 -9.41 4.21
C PHE A 233 -14.10 -10.80 4.79
N ASP A 234 -13.97 -10.94 6.09
CA ASP A 234 -14.25 -12.16 6.83
C ASP A 234 -15.72 -12.60 6.60
N LYS A 235 -15.93 -13.86 6.22
CA LYS A 235 -17.28 -14.37 5.93
C LYS A 235 -18.17 -14.36 7.16
N GLU A 236 -17.62 -14.61 8.34
CA GLU A 236 -18.37 -14.74 9.58
C GLU A 236 -18.72 -13.36 10.15
N SER A 237 -17.71 -12.60 10.59
CA SER A 237 -17.87 -11.30 11.25
C SER A 237 -18.19 -10.16 10.28
N GLY A 238 -17.81 -10.26 9.01
CA GLY A 238 -17.89 -9.16 8.04
C GLY A 238 -16.79 -8.10 8.20
N LEU A 239 -15.83 -8.29 9.11
CA LEU A 239 -14.72 -7.36 9.29
C LEU A 239 -13.75 -7.43 8.10
N LEU A 240 -13.16 -6.29 7.76
CA LEU A 240 -12.08 -6.20 6.76
C LEU A 240 -10.80 -6.80 7.34
N LEU A 241 -10.31 -7.90 6.77
CA LEU A 241 -9.07 -8.55 7.22
C LEU A 241 -7.85 -8.09 6.43
N ARG A 242 -8.03 -7.75 5.16
CA ARG A 242 -6.94 -7.28 4.29
C ARG A 242 -7.41 -6.25 3.29
N LEU A 243 -6.61 -5.20 3.11
CA LEU A 243 -6.74 -4.22 2.06
C LEU A 243 -5.48 -4.26 1.19
N ILE A 244 -5.64 -4.29 -0.13
CA ILE A 244 -4.54 -4.08 -1.08
C ILE A 244 -4.89 -2.89 -1.96
N ARG A 245 -4.04 -1.87 -1.91
CA ARG A 245 -4.08 -0.70 -2.79
C ARG A 245 -2.78 -0.56 -3.55
N TYR A 246 -2.79 0.25 -4.61
CA TYR A 246 -1.62 0.43 -5.45
C TYR A 246 -1.32 1.91 -5.68
N ALA A 247 -0.05 2.26 -5.74
CA ALA A 247 0.40 3.52 -6.32
C ALA A 247 0.78 3.27 -7.78
N GLU A 248 0.26 4.10 -8.69
CA GLU A 248 0.68 4.10 -10.10
C GLU A 248 2.12 4.59 -10.23
N THR A 249 2.88 3.90 -11.08
CA THR A 249 4.21 4.34 -11.52
C THR A 249 4.32 4.14 -13.03
N PRO A 250 5.23 4.85 -13.71
CA PRO A 250 5.45 4.67 -15.14
C PRO A 250 5.82 3.23 -15.56
N LEU A 251 6.26 2.39 -14.62
CA LEU A 251 6.75 1.04 -14.89
C LEU A 251 5.80 -0.06 -14.42
N GLY A 252 4.77 0.29 -13.64
CA GLY A 252 3.88 -0.67 -13.02
C GLY A 252 3.21 -0.16 -11.76
N ARG A 253 2.30 -0.98 -11.22
CA ARG A 253 1.60 -0.70 -9.96
C ARG A 253 2.46 -1.17 -8.78
N ASN A 254 2.74 -0.28 -7.84
CA ASN A 254 3.41 -0.63 -6.59
C ASN A 254 2.38 -1.00 -5.52
N PRO A 255 2.29 -2.27 -5.07
CA PRO A 255 1.29 -2.68 -4.09
C PRO A 255 1.63 -2.23 -2.68
N THR A 256 0.60 -1.96 -1.89
CA THR A 256 0.65 -1.95 -0.43
C THR A 256 -0.49 -2.82 0.07
N GLN A 257 -0.13 -3.88 0.78
CA GLN A 257 -1.06 -4.72 1.52
C GLN A 257 -1.08 -4.28 2.98
N ILE A 258 -2.27 -4.18 3.56
CA ILE A 258 -2.50 -3.90 4.98
C ILE A 258 -3.39 -4.99 5.53
N ASP A 259 -2.84 -5.77 6.46
CA ASP A 259 -3.58 -6.82 7.16
C ASP A 259 -4.02 -6.30 8.52
N TYR A 260 -5.32 -6.38 8.79
CA TYR A 260 -5.96 -5.90 10.01
C TYR A 260 -6.31 -7.06 10.90
N ALA A 261 -5.91 -6.97 12.17
CA ALA A 261 -6.21 -7.97 13.18
C ALA A 261 -6.41 -7.31 14.55
N ASP A 262 -6.72 -8.15 15.54
CA ASP A 262 -6.93 -7.72 16.93
C ASP A 262 -8.01 -6.62 17.01
N TYR A 263 -9.17 -6.89 16.43
CA TYR A 263 -10.30 -5.96 16.51
C TYR A 263 -10.81 -5.89 17.95
N ARG A 264 -10.90 -4.68 18.50
CA ARG A 264 -11.40 -4.39 19.85
C ARG A 264 -12.50 -3.34 19.81
N ASP A 265 -13.34 -3.33 20.84
CA ASP A 265 -14.29 -2.23 21.04
C ASP A 265 -13.54 -0.95 21.43
N ALA A 266 -13.90 0.16 20.80
CA ALA A 266 -13.47 1.49 21.15
C ALA A 266 -14.67 2.44 21.10
N LYS A 267 -15.42 2.48 22.22
CA LYS A 267 -16.62 3.32 22.38
C LYS A 267 -17.72 2.95 21.37
N GLY A 268 -18.00 1.66 21.21
CA GLY A 268 -19.04 1.14 20.31
C GLY A 268 -18.59 0.99 18.85
N LEU A 269 -17.31 1.24 18.54
CA LEU A 269 -16.71 0.95 17.24
C LEU A 269 -15.74 -0.23 17.34
N ARG A 270 -15.82 -1.19 16.42
CA ARG A 270 -14.79 -2.23 16.29
C ARG A 270 -13.62 -1.68 15.48
N VAL A 271 -12.48 -1.53 16.13
CA VAL A 271 -11.26 -0.95 15.53
C VAL A 271 -10.12 -1.96 15.57
N PRO A 272 -9.33 -2.13 14.50
CA PRO A 272 -8.18 -3.02 14.51
C PRO A 272 -7.04 -2.45 15.35
N PHE A 273 -6.53 -3.22 16.30
CA PHE A 273 -5.36 -2.89 17.12
C PHE A 273 -4.05 -3.46 16.56
N ARG A 274 -4.09 -4.24 15.49
CA ARG A 274 -2.88 -4.70 14.80
C ARG A 274 -2.98 -4.45 13.31
N TRP A 275 -2.00 -3.73 12.75
CA TRP A 275 -1.87 -3.49 11.32
C TRP A 275 -0.54 -4.01 10.83
N THR A 276 -0.53 -4.97 9.91
CA THR A 276 0.69 -5.42 9.25
C THR A 276 0.74 -4.84 7.85
N LEU A 277 1.69 -3.95 7.59
CA LEU A 277 1.89 -3.31 6.30
C LEU A 277 2.99 -4.04 5.54
N SER A 278 2.65 -4.58 4.37
CA SER A 278 3.57 -5.27 3.47
C SER A 278 3.68 -4.52 2.16
N ARG A 279 4.91 -4.19 1.77
CA ARG A 279 5.27 -3.51 0.51
C ARG A 279 6.46 -4.24 -0.10
N PRO A 280 6.73 -4.09 -1.40
CA PRO A 280 7.91 -4.73 -1.97
C PRO A 280 9.20 -4.27 -1.26
N GLY A 281 9.94 -5.23 -0.71
CA GLY A 281 11.18 -5.01 0.03
C GLY A 281 11.04 -4.52 1.48
N ASN A 282 9.83 -4.39 2.03
CA ASN A 282 9.66 -4.00 3.44
C ASN A 282 8.33 -4.48 4.03
N GLN A 283 8.37 -4.90 5.29
CA GLN A 283 7.18 -5.25 6.06
C GLN A 283 7.34 -4.77 7.50
N PHE A 284 6.26 -4.28 8.10
CA PHE A 284 6.25 -3.95 9.52
C PHE A 284 4.85 -4.07 10.10
N THR A 285 4.77 -4.28 11.40
CA THR A 285 3.52 -4.35 12.14
C THR A 285 3.42 -3.17 13.10
N ILE A 286 2.27 -2.50 13.14
CA ILE A 286 1.91 -1.58 14.20
C ILE A 286 0.97 -2.33 15.14
N GLN A 287 1.44 -2.62 16.35
CA GLN A 287 0.61 -3.11 17.45
C GLN A 287 0.20 -1.94 18.32
N VAL A 288 -1.08 -1.61 18.28
CA VAL A 288 -1.71 -0.58 19.10
C VAL A 288 -1.94 -1.15 20.50
N GLU A 289 -1.62 -0.35 21.50
CA GLU A 289 -1.78 -0.68 22.92
C GLU A 289 -2.80 0.24 23.57
N GLN A 290 -2.84 1.51 23.16
CA GLN A 290 -3.77 2.53 23.64
C GLN A 290 -4.42 3.24 22.47
N LEU A 291 -5.73 3.49 22.58
CA LEU A 291 -6.51 4.21 21.58
C LEU A 291 -7.48 5.17 22.28
N HIS A 292 -7.41 6.44 21.90
CA HIS A 292 -8.34 7.47 22.34
C HIS A 292 -9.01 8.11 21.13
N GLN A 293 -10.35 8.13 21.14
CA GLN A 293 -11.16 8.80 20.12
C GLN A 293 -11.66 10.15 20.64
N ASN A 294 -11.80 11.11 19.72
CA ASN A 294 -12.34 12.45 19.96
C ASN A 294 -11.56 13.24 21.00
N VAL A 295 -10.24 13.05 21.03
CA VAL A 295 -9.32 13.87 21.83
C VAL A 295 -8.78 15.02 20.98
N PRO A 296 -8.52 16.20 21.55
CA PRO A 296 -7.93 17.31 20.80
C PRO A 296 -6.61 16.92 20.13
N VAL A 297 -6.48 17.19 18.83
CA VAL A 297 -5.25 17.03 18.06
C VAL A 297 -4.96 18.36 17.35
N ASP A 298 -3.82 18.94 17.70
CA ASP A 298 -3.34 20.20 17.11
C ASP A 298 -3.04 20.01 15.62
N ASP A 299 -3.52 20.93 14.78
CA ASP A 299 -3.24 20.94 13.34
C ASP A 299 -1.75 21.14 13.04
N ALA A 300 -1.00 21.79 13.93
CA ALA A 300 0.44 21.98 13.79
C ALA A 300 1.22 20.66 13.70
N LYS A 301 0.66 19.56 14.23
CA LYS A 301 1.25 18.21 14.09
C LYS A 301 1.31 17.75 12.64
N PHE A 302 0.43 18.25 11.79
CA PHE A 302 0.35 17.90 10.37
C PHE A 302 0.99 18.98 9.48
N ALA A 303 1.84 19.85 10.02
CA ALA A 303 2.60 20.78 9.22
C ALA A 303 3.83 20.08 8.63
N ALA A 304 3.97 20.10 7.31
CA ALA A 304 5.17 19.60 6.65
C ALA A 304 6.40 20.41 7.11
N PRO A 305 7.56 19.75 7.37
CA PRO A 305 8.79 20.47 7.63
C PRO A 305 9.16 21.33 6.41
N PRO A 306 9.83 22.47 6.60
CA PRO A 306 10.29 23.29 5.49
C PRO A 306 11.14 22.43 4.55
N PRO A 307 11.01 22.61 3.22
CA PRO A 307 11.79 21.83 2.27
C PRO A 307 13.28 22.01 2.59
N THR A 308 14.00 20.89 2.75
CA THR A 308 15.47 20.93 2.82
C THR A 308 15.97 21.61 1.55
N GLN A 309 16.62 22.77 1.69
CA GLN A 309 17.26 23.44 0.57
C GLN A 309 18.22 22.44 -0.07
N THR A 310 17.87 21.95 -1.27
CA THR A 310 18.85 21.28 -2.12
C THR A 310 19.97 22.28 -2.33
N ALA A 311 21.17 21.98 -1.83
CA ALA A 311 22.36 22.78 -2.09
C ALA A 311 22.41 23.07 -3.59
N GLN A 312 22.26 24.34 -3.95
CA GLN A 312 22.35 24.79 -5.33
C GLN A 312 23.71 24.31 -5.85
N LYS A 313 23.67 23.50 -6.91
CA LYS A 313 24.87 23.10 -7.64
C LYS A 313 25.61 24.39 -8.01
N PRO A 314 26.87 24.58 -7.61
CA PRO A 314 27.63 25.76 -8.06
C PRO A 314 27.61 25.81 -9.59
N PRO A 315 27.51 26.99 -10.20
CA PRO A 315 27.63 27.11 -11.65
C PRO A 315 28.95 26.45 -12.08
N ALA A 316 28.88 25.59 -13.09
CA ALA A 316 30.07 24.94 -13.64
C ALA A 316 31.02 26.02 -14.20
N PRO A 317 32.35 25.87 -14.02
CA PRO A 317 33.34 26.74 -14.65
C PRO A 317 33.33 26.62 -16.18
#